data_AF-A0AAV8FGU1-F1
#
_entry.id   AF-A0AAV8FGU1-F1
#
_cell.length_a   1.000
_cell.length_b   1.000
_cell.length_c   1.000
_cell.angle_alpha   90.00
_cell.angle_beta   90.00
_cell.angle_gamma   90.00
#
_symmetry.space_group_name_H-M   'P 1'
#
loop_
_entity.id
_entity.type
_entity.pdbx_description
1 polymer ?
#
loop_
_entity_poly.entity_id
_entity_poly.type
_entity_poly.pdbx_seq_one_letter_code
_entity_poly.pdbx_strand_id
1 'polypeptide(L)'
;MEPEPLPKKSMEVESEQVRCECCGLTEECTLEYIEKVRERYLGRWICGLCAEAVKDEIRRSGCRITTEEAIDRHISFFKKFRAVAPPVNPAEHLVAAVRKMMRRCLDSPRPVRSAQYTQRRPKVVPQNYDEMDCTDGSDFDDVSRQKIDADWPVNCSAITLE
;
A
#
# COMPACT_ATOMS: atom_id res chain seq x y z
N MET A 1 -41.98 -40.60 12.27
CA MET A 1 -41.33 -39.43 12.89
C MET A 1 -40.10 -39.17 12.05
N GLU A 2 -40.28 -38.40 10.98
CA GLU A 2 -39.16 -37.98 10.12
C GLU A 2 -38.26 -37.03 10.93
N PRO A 3 -36.93 -37.20 10.88
CA PRO A 3 -36.03 -36.27 11.53
C PRO A 3 -36.06 -34.93 10.79
N GLU A 4 -36.35 -33.85 11.52
CA GLU A 4 -36.34 -32.50 10.98
C GLU A 4 -34.94 -32.13 10.45
N PRO A 5 -34.84 -31.52 9.26
CA PRO A 5 -33.55 -31.13 8.70
C PRO A 5 -32.98 -29.95 9.49
N LEU A 6 -31.83 -30.19 10.12
CA LEU A 6 -31.05 -29.16 10.81
C LEU A 6 -30.72 -27.99 9.88
N PRO A 7 -30.79 -26.73 10.35
CA PRO A 7 -30.49 -25.56 9.54
C PRO A 7 -29.03 -25.61 9.11
N LYS A 8 -28.81 -25.62 7.80
CA LYS A 8 -27.50 -25.43 7.19
C LYS A 8 -27.05 -24.01 7.54
N LYS A 9 -26.20 -23.88 8.56
CA LYS A 9 -25.52 -22.63 8.86
C LYS A 9 -24.57 -22.37 7.69
N SER A 10 -25.00 -21.53 6.75
CA SER A 10 -24.11 -20.88 5.81
C SER A 10 -22.97 -20.29 6.63
N MET A 11 -21.73 -20.66 6.30
CA MET A 11 -20.54 -19.91 6.72
C MET A 11 -20.62 -18.56 6.03
N GLU A 12 -21.41 -17.66 6.60
CA GLU A 12 -21.38 -16.24 6.30
C GLU A 12 -20.07 -15.73 6.87
N VAL A 13 -19.10 -15.49 5.99
CA VAL A 13 -17.86 -14.82 6.37
C VAL A 13 -18.24 -13.38 6.68
N GLU A 14 -18.26 -13.04 7.97
CA GLU A 14 -18.60 -11.70 8.44
C GLU A 14 -17.56 -10.70 7.93
N SER A 15 -18.01 -9.76 7.11
CA SER A 15 -17.19 -8.73 6.47
C SER A 15 -17.70 -7.34 6.83
N GLU A 16 -16.78 -6.39 6.94
CA GLU A 16 -17.04 -5.01 7.32
C GLU A 16 -16.39 -4.05 6.33
N GLN A 17 -17.04 -2.91 6.10
CA GLN A 17 -16.49 -1.83 5.30
C GLN A 17 -15.54 -0.98 6.15
N VAL A 18 -14.27 -0.98 5.78
CA VAL A 18 -13.21 -0.28 6.49
C VAL A 18 -12.53 0.75 5.59
N ARG A 19 -12.19 1.90 6.16
CA ARG A 19 -11.56 3.00 5.44
C ARG A 19 -10.09 3.13 5.82
N CYS A 20 -9.21 3.01 4.84
CA CYS A 20 -7.77 3.17 5.03
C CYS A 20 -7.43 4.56 5.60
N GLU A 21 -6.70 4.60 6.71
CA GLU A 21 -6.34 5.85 7.38
C GLU A 21 -5.30 6.70 6.61
N CYS A 22 -4.57 6.07 5.68
CA CYS A 22 -3.55 6.74 4.87
C CYS A 22 -4.14 7.43 3.64
N CYS A 23 -4.80 6.66 2.78
CA CYS A 23 -5.29 7.14 1.49
C CYS A 23 -6.80 7.36 1.46
N GLY A 24 -7.55 6.94 2.48
CA GLY A 24 -9.00 7.09 2.57
C GLY A 24 -9.79 6.20 1.60
N LEU A 25 -9.15 5.23 0.94
CA LEU A 25 -9.81 4.18 0.17
C LEU A 25 -10.65 3.31 1.10
N THR A 26 -11.84 2.92 0.65
CA THR A 26 -12.76 2.07 1.40
C THR A 26 -12.74 0.66 0.79
N GLU A 27 -12.60 -0.34 1.64
CA GLU A 27 -12.52 -1.75 1.27
C GLU A 27 -13.49 -2.56 2.13
N GLU A 28 -14.08 -3.59 1.55
CA GLU A 28 -14.88 -4.59 2.24
C GLU A 28 -13.95 -5.74 2.60
N CYS A 29 -13.77 -5.98 3.90
CA CYS A 29 -12.80 -6.95 4.39
C CYS A 29 -13.38 -7.86 5.47
N THR A 30 -12.88 -9.09 5.57
CA THR A 30 -13.26 -10.01 6.65
C THR A 30 -12.81 -9.45 8.01
N LEU A 31 -13.63 -9.63 9.05
CA LEU A 31 -13.31 -9.11 10.40
C LEU A 31 -11.97 -9.64 10.92
N GLU A 32 -11.71 -10.93 10.75
CA GLU A 32 -10.45 -11.57 11.16
C GLU A 32 -9.24 -10.91 10.48
N TYR A 33 -9.38 -10.53 9.21
CA TYR A 33 -8.31 -9.86 8.48
C TYR A 33 -8.10 -8.41 8.94
N ILE A 34 -9.19 -7.69 9.23
CA ILE A 34 -9.15 -6.34 9.80
C ILE A 34 -8.37 -6.32 11.11
N GLU A 35 -8.66 -7.26 12.02
CA GLU A 35 -7.98 -7.36 13.31
C GLU A 35 -6.48 -7.62 13.16
N LYS A 36 -6.10 -8.58 12.29
CA LYS A 36 -4.69 -8.90 12.02
C LYS A 36 -3.92 -7.70 11.47
N VAL A 37 -4.52 -6.93 10.56
CA VAL A 37 -3.90 -5.71 10.02
C VAL A 37 -3.75 -4.67 11.13
N ARG A 38 -4.78 -4.46 11.95
CA ARG A 38 -4.72 -3.50 13.06
C ARG A 38 -3.66 -3.86 14.09
N GLU A 39 -3.54 -5.12 14.47
CA GLU A 39 -2.49 -5.58 15.39
C GLU A 39 -1.09 -5.19 14.90
N ARG A 40 -0.88 -5.25 13.59
CA ARG A 40 0.41 -5.02 12.93
C ARG A 40 0.76 -3.56 12.67
N TYR A 41 -0.24 -2.73 12.45
CA TYR A 41 -0.05 -1.31 12.11
C TYR A 41 -0.48 -0.38 13.23
N LEU A 42 -0.27 -0.81 14.48
CA LEU A 42 -0.44 -0.01 15.69
C LEU A 42 -1.90 0.42 15.91
N GLY A 43 -2.81 -0.53 15.74
CA GLY A 43 -4.26 -0.33 15.84
C GLY A 43 -4.90 0.30 14.59
N ARG A 44 -4.11 0.65 13.59
CA ARG A 44 -4.59 1.36 12.40
C ARG A 44 -4.95 0.43 11.27
N TRP A 45 -6.04 0.74 10.57
CA TRP A 45 -6.37 0.05 9.33
C TRP A 45 -5.70 0.76 8.13
N ILE A 46 -4.89 0.00 7.38
CA ILE A 46 -4.27 0.46 6.14
C ILE A 46 -4.57 -0.53 5.02
N CYS A 47 -4.85 -0.01 3.81
CA CYS A 47 -5.07 -0.86 2.66
C CYS A 47 -3.79 -1.55 2.19
N GLY A 48 -3.91 -2.61 1.39
CA GLY A 48 -2.77 -3.40 0.91
C GLY A 48 -1.74 -2.56 0.17
N LEU A 49 -2.16 -1.57 -0.61
CA LEU A 49 -1.24 -0.67 -1.31
C LEU A 49 -0.47 0.26 -0.36
N CYS A 50 -1.11 0.71 0.74
CA CYS A 50 -0.44 1.53 1.74
C CYS A 50 0.49 0.68 2.62
N ALA A 51 0.10 -0.57 2.92
CA ALA A 51 0.96 -1.54 3.60
C ALA A 51 2.27 -1.77 2.85
N GLU A 52 2.21 -2.00 1.53
CA GLU A 52 3.39 -2.12 0.69
C GLU A 52 4.24 -0.85 0.69
N ALA A 53 3.60 0.32 0.58
CA ALA A 53 4.32 1.59 0.58
C ALA A 53 5.03 1.89 1.91
N VAL A 54 4.45 1.50 3.05
CA VAL A 54 5.07 1.63 4.38
C VAL A 54 6.31 0.75 4.46
N LYS A 55 6.25 -0.51 4.02
CA LYS A 55 7.43 -1.40 3.97
C LYS A 55 8.51 -0.84 3.06
N ASP A 56 8.11 -0.31 1.91
CA ASP A 56 9.04 0.31 0.96
C ASP A 56 9.77 1.50 1.58
N GLU A 57 9.10 2.31 2.42
CA GLU A 57 9.70 3.44 3.13
C GLU A 57 10.70 2.98 4.21
N ILE A 58 10.38 1.92 4.95
CA ILE A 58 11.28 1.30 5.95
C ILE A 58 12.54 0.79 5.24
N ARG A 59 12.38 0.00 4.17
CA ARG A 59 13.48 -0.53 3.37
C ARG A 59 14.34 0.58 2.77
N ARG A 60 13.73 1.62 2.21
CA ARG A 60 14.45 2.78 1.65
C ARG A 60 15.23 3.57 2.70
N SER A 61 14.79 3.55 3.95
CA SER A 61 15.48 4.20 5.06
C SER A 61 16.61 3.34 5.63
N GLY A 62 16.92 2.19 5.02
CA GLY A 62 17.88 1.23 5.53
C GLY A 62 17.45 0.64 6.86
N CYS A 63 16.14 0.47 7.07
CA CYS A 63 15.53 -0.06 8.30
C CYS A 63 15.88 0.73 9.57
N ARG A 64 16.22 2.02 9.41
CA ARG A 64 16.52 2.95 10.50
C ARG A 64 15.29 3.63 11.12
N ILE A 65 14.11 3.34 10.62
CA ILE A 65 12.86 3.95 11.08
C ILE A 65 11.89 2.89 11.56
N THR A 66 11.06 3.27 12.52
CA THR A 66 10.01 2.38 13.02
C THR A 66 8.84 2.31 12.05
N THR A 67 8.01 1.27 12.19
CA THR A 67 6.74 1.16 11.44
C THR A 67 5.85 2.39 11.66
N GLU A 68 5.83 2.94 12.88
CA GLU A 68 5.09 4.15 13.19
C GLU A 68 5.58 5.35 12.37
N GLU A 69 6.88 5.61 12.39
CA GLU A 69 7.49 6.71 11.64
C GLU A 69 7.28 6.56 10.13
N ALA A 70 7.33 5.33 9.63
CA ALA A 70 7.05 5.03 8.22
C ALA A 70 5.59 5.35 7.85
N ILE A 71 4.64 4.96 8.70
CA ILE A 71 3.21 5.30 8.53
C ILE A 71 3.02 6.82 8.55
N ASP A 72 3.60 7.54 9.51
CA ASP A 72 3.43 8.98 9.62
C ASP A 72 3.99 9.74 8.42
N ARG A 73 5.15 9.31 7.90
CA ARG A 73 5.72 9.85 6.65
C ARG A 73 4.81 9.61 5.46
N HIS A 74 4.16 8.44 5.42
CA HIS A 74 3.25 8.04 4.36
C HIS A 74 1.92 8.81 4.41
N ILE A 75 1.31 8.94 5.59
CA ILE A 75 0.13 9.77 5.82
C ILE A 75 0.41 11.23 5.45
N SER A 76 1.56 11.76 5.89
CA SER A 76 1.97 13.13 5.59
C SER A 76 2.14 13.36 4.08
N PHE A 77 2.61 12.36 3.34
CA PHE A 77 2.69 12.41 1.88
C PHE A 77 1.29 12.48 1.24
N PHE A 78 0.36 11.62 1.66
CA PHE A 78 -1.02 11.62 1.16
C PHE A 78 -1.78 12.91 1.49
N LYS A 79 -1.60 13.46 2.69
CA LYS A 79 -2.18 14.77 3.09
C LYS A 79 -1.69 15.89 2.19
N LYS A 80 -0.37 15.96 1.94
CA LYS A 80 0.23 16.95 1.03
C LYS A 80 -0.27 16.75 -0.40
N PHE A 81 -0.36 15.51 -0.86
CA PHE A 81 -0.83 15.19 -2.21
C PHE A 81 -2.30 15.61 -2.42
N ARG A 82 -3.16 15.38 -1.42
CA ARG A 82 -4.57 15.83 -1.44
C ARG A 82 -4.75 17.34 -1.30
N ALA A 83 -3.87 18.00 -0.54
CA ALA A 83 -3.92 19.45 -0.33
C ALA A 83 -3.51 20.24 -1.58
N VAL A 84 -2.80 19.63 -2.53
CA VAL A 84 -2.56 20.24 -3.85
C VAL A 84 -3.89 20.26 -4.59
N ALA A 85 -4.49 21.44 -4.68
CA ALA A 85 -5.72 21.64 -5.43
C ALA A 85 -5.55 21.11 -6.86
N PRO A 86 -6.55 20.38 -7.40
CA PRO A 86 -6.54 20.00 -8.81
C PRO A 86 -6.34 21.26 -9.66
N PRO A 87 -5.49 21.20 -10.71
CA PRO A 87 -5.34 22.35 -11.59
C PRO A 87 -6.69 22.69 -12.22
N VAL A 88 -6.89 23.98 -12.54
CA VAL A 88 -8.16 24.54 -13.04
C VAL A 88 -8.72 23.75 -14.24
N ASN A 89 -7.84 23.10 -15.03
CA ASN A 89 -8.23 22.17 -16.08
C ASN A 89 -7.48 20.83 -15.94
N PRO A 90 -7.98 19.86 -15.15
CA PRO A 90 -7.27 18.62 -14.88
C PRO A 90 -7.09 17.77 -16.15
N ALA A 91 -8.05 17.80 -17.08
CA ALA A 91 -7.98 17.07 -18.34
C ALA A 91 -6.82 17.58 -19.22
N GLU A 92 -6.68 18.89 -19.39
CA GLU A 92 -5.58 19.47 -20.17
C GLU A 92 -4.21 19.19 -19.56
N HIS A 93 -4.10 19.27 -18.23
CA HIS A 93 -2.86 18.94 -17.53
C HIS A 93 -2.49 17.47 -17.69
N LEU A 94 -3.46 16.56 -17.66
CA LEU A 94 -3.24 15.13 -17.93
C LEU A 94 -2.79 14.90 -19.38
N VAL A 95 -3.51 15.48 -20.35
CA VAL A 95 -3.16 15.38 -21.77
C VAL A 95 -1.76 15.94 -22.02
N ALA A 96 -1.40 17.07 -21.42
CA ALA A 96 -0.07 17.66 -21.52
C ALA A 96 1.01 16.77 -20.89
N ALA A 97 0.75 16.18 -19.72
CA ALA A 97 1.67 15.26 -19.06
C ALA A 97 1.90 14.00 -19.89
N VAL A 98 0.85 13.37 -20.40
CA VAL A 98 0.93 12.19 -21.27
C VAL A 98 1.68 12.52 -22.56
N ARG A 99 1.35 13.64 -23.21
CA ARG A 99 2.06 14.11 -24.40
C ARG A 99 3.55 14.32 -24.13
N LYS A 100 3.91 14.88 -22.97
CA LYS A 100 5.31 15.09 -22.57
C LYS A 100 6.05 13.77 -22.32
N MET A 101 5.38 12.78 -21.72
CA MET A 101 5.96 11.44 -21.56
C MET A 101 6.20 10.77 -22.92
N MET A 102 5.20 10.81 -23.81
CA MET A 102 5.33 10.24 -25.16
C MET A 102 6.47 10.88 -25.95
N ARG A 103 6.59 12.22 -25.92
CA ARG A 103 7.70 12.92 -26.58
C ARG A 103 9.06 12.49 -26.02
N ARG A 104 9.21 12.43 -24.69
CA ARG A 104 10.45 11.94 -24.05
C ARG A 104 10.80 10.49 -24.44
N CYS A 105 9.81 9.63 -24.65
CA CYS A 105 10.03 8.27 -25.12
C CYS A 105 10.46 8.21 -26.60
N LEU A 106 10.04 9.17 -27.41
CA LEU A 106 10.35 9.23 -28.85
C LEU A 106 11.67 9.98 -29.14
N ASP A 107 12.04 10.94 -28.32
CA ASP A 107 13.21 11.82 -28.51
C ASP A 107 14.53 11.25 -27.94
N SER A 108 14.53 10.05 -27.35
CA SER A 108 15.74 9.42 -26.77
C SER A 108 16.31 8.32 -27.67
N PRO A 109 17.61 8.34 -28.03
CA PRO A 109 18.33 7.11 -28.37
C PRO A 109 18.26 6.22 -27.13
N ARG A 110 17.86 4.94 -27.27
CA ARG A 110 17.75 4.01 -26.13
C ARG A 110 19.08 3.97 -25.36
N PRO A 111 19.15 4.39 -24.08
CA PRO A 111 20.15 3.87 -23.19
C PRO A 111 19.66 2.49 -22.74
N VAL A 112 20.57 1.53 -22.77
CA VAL A 112 20.38 0.18 -22.22
C VAL A 112 19.81 0.26 -20.80
N ARG A 113 18.92 -0.67 -20.47
CA ARG A 113 18.16 -0.79 -19.21
C ARG A 113 18.94 -0.30 -17.98
N SER A 114 18.35 0.67 -17.27
CA SER A 114 18.39 0.71 -15.81
C SER A 114 17.06 1.30 -15.34
N ALA A 115 16.37 0.55 -14.49
CA ALA A 115 15.01 0.84 -14.02
C ALA A 115 14.91 2.24 -13.39
N GLN A 116 14.21 3.15 -14.07
CA GLN A 116 13.86 4.48 -13.55
C GLN A 116 12.36 4.55 -13.24
N TYR A 117 11.88 3.60 -12.42
CA TYR A 117 10.62 3.80 -11.70
C TYR A 117 10.98 4.48 -10.38
N THR A 118 10.43 5.67 -10.14
CA THR A 118 10.58 6.53 -8.93
C THR A 118 11.79 7.48 -8.87
N GLN A 119 11.59 8.72 -9.30
CA GLN A 119 12.33 9.88 -8.78
C GLN A 119 11.32 11.02 -8.48
N ARG A 120 10.64 10.93 -7.34
CA ARG A 120 9.92 12.07 -6.73
C ARG A 120 10.17 12.18 -5.22
N ARG A 121 11.36 11.81 -4.75
CA ARG A 121 11.93 12.27 -3.46
C ARG A 121 13.47 12.34 -3.59
N PRO A 122 14.15 13.36 -3.02
CA PRO A 122 15.60 13.41 -3.02
C PRO A 122 16.17 12.18 -2.30
N LYS A 123 16.99 11.42 -3.01
CA LYS A 123 17.75 10.28 -2.49
C LYS A 123 18.97 10.82 -1.74
N VAL A 124 18.96 10.85 -0.40
CA VAL A 124 20.21 10.74 0.36
C VAL A 124 20.52 9.25 0.39
N VAL A 125 21.32 8.79 -0.56
CA VAL A 125 21.73 7.39 -0.69
C VAL A 125 23.22 7.30 -0.37
N PRO A 126 23.61 6.64 0.74
CA PRO A 126 24.98 6.19 0.93
C PRO A 126 25.32 5.15 -0.14
N GLN A 127 26.54 5.23 -0.69
CA GLN A 127 26.95 4.56 -1.93
C GLN A 127 27.20 3.04 -1.84
N ASN A 128 26.82 2.36 -0.76
CA ASN A 128 27.08 0.92 -0.60
C ASN A 128 25.76 0.17 -0.31
N TYR A 129 25.22 -0.45 -1.36
CA TYR A 129 24.14 -1.44 -1.30
C TYR A 129 24.76 -2.83 -1.31
N ASP A 130 25.55 -3.15 -0.31
CA ASP A 130 25.62 -4.55 0.10
C ASP A 130 24.27 -4.84 0.76
N GLU A 131 23.65 -5.92 0.33
CA GLU A 131 22.33 -6.45 0.70
C GLU A 131 22.02 -6.28 2.20
N MET A 132 21.46 -5.12 2.58
CA MET A 132 20.96 -4.90 3.94
C MET A 132 19.60 -5.60 4.02
N ASP A 133 19.65 -6.90 4.30
CA ASP A 133 18.48 -7.66 4.69
C ASP A 133 18.00 -7.15 6.06
N CYS A 134 16.71 -6.82 6.16
CA CYS A 134 16.14 -6.24 7.37
C CYS A 134 15.76 -7.32 8.40
N THR A 135 16.47 -8.45 8.37
CA THR A 135 16.24 -9.64 9.21
C THR A 135 16.80 -9.51 10.62
N ASP A 136 17.60 -8.49 10.92
CA ASP A 136 18.20 -8.33 12.25
C ASP A 136 17.33 -7.42 13.16
N GLY A 137 16.20 -7.98 13.60
CA GLY A 137 15.25 -7.29 14.50
C GLY A 137 14.01 -8.12 14.81
N SER A 138 14.19 -9.19 15.61
CA SER A 138 13.16 -10.13 16.12
C SER A 138 12.40 -10.94 15.06
N ASP A 139 12.86 -12.18 14.90
CA ASP A 139 12.49 -13.26 13.97
C ASP A 139 11.06 -13.83 14.14
N PHE A 140 10.08 -13.03 14.59
CA PHE A 140 8.70 -13.48 14.78
C PHE A 140 7.66 -12.69 13.98
N ASP A 141 8.02 -11.51 13.45
CA ASP A 141 7.06 -10.59 12.82
C ASP A 141 7.11 -10.54 11.27
N ASP A 142 8.16 -11.07 10.62
CA ASP A 142 8.30 -10.95 9.15
C ASP A 142 7.49 -11.99 8.36
N VAL A 143 7.47 -13.25 8.81
CA VAL A 143 6.61 -14.30 8.21
C VAL A 143 5.14 -13.93 8.37
N SER A 144 4.79 -13.40 9.54
CA SER A 144 3.46 -12.87 9.80
C SER A 144 3.16 -11.74 8.81
N ARG A 145 4.10 -10.79 8.57
CA ARG A 145 4.05 -9.71 7.55
C ARG A 145 3.61 -10.23 6.20
N GLN A 146 4.43 -11.10 5.62
CA GLN A 146 4.22 -11.68 4.30
C GLN A 146 2.88 -12.41 4.18
N LYS A 147 2.39 -13.03 5.25
CA LYS A 147 1.12 -13.76 5.26
C LYS A 147 -0.11 -12.86 5.13
N ILE A 148 -0.16 -11.72 5.83
CA ILE A 148 -1.29 -10.77 5.67
C ILE A 148 -1.31 -10.23 4.24
N ASP A 149 -0.15 -9.95 3.65
CA ASP A 149 -0.10 -9.38 2.30
C ASP A 149 -0.57 -10.37 1.24
N ALA A 150 -0.19 -11.65 1.40
CA ALA A 150 -0.68 -12.73 0.55
C ALA A 150 -2.17 -13.00 0.75
N ASP A 151 -2.69 -12.75 1.95
CA ASP A 151 -4.10 -12.91 2.31
C ASP A 151 -4.97 -11.70 1.89
N TRP A 152 -4.36 -10.57 1.49
CA TRP A 152 -5.06 -9.36 1.05
C TRP A 152 -6.09 -9.61 -0.07
N PRO A 153 -5.75 -10.28 -1.20
CA PRO A 153 -6.67 -10.43 -2.34
C PRO A 153 -7.85 -11.37 -2.06
N VAL A 154 -7.73 -12.21 -1.03
CA VAL A 154 -8.77 -13.20 -0.66
C VAL A 154 -9.66 -12.71 0.47
N ASN A 155 -9.21 -11.76 1.28
CA ASN A 155 -9.96 -11.23 2.42
C ASN A 155 -10.50 -9.82 2.22
N CYS A 156 -10.08 -9.09 1.17
CA CYS A 156 -10.49 -7.71 0.92
C CYS A 156 -10.87 -7.45 -0.53
N SER A 157 -11.97 -6.72 -0.74
CA SER A 157 -12.39 -6.19 -2.04
C SER A 157 -12.49 -4.66 -1.97
N ALA A 158 -11.91 -3.95 -2.95
CA ALA A 158 -12.02 -2.50 -3.02
C ALA A 158 -13.45 -2.08 -3.38
N ILE A 159 -14.03 -1.17 -2.61
CA ILE A 159 -15.36 -0.62 -2.90
C ILE A 159 -15.16 0.64 -3.74
N THR A 160 -15.66 0.62 -4.98
CA THR A 160 -15.81 1.83 -5.78
C THR A 160 -17.12 2.51 -5.38
N LEU A 161 -17.03 3.67 -4.73
CA LEU A 161 -18.19 4.56 -4.59
C LEU A 161 -18.48 5.16 -5.98
N GLU A 162 -19.65 4.84 -6.56
CA GLU A 162 -20.18 5.48 -7.77
C GLU A 162 -20.48 6.98 -7.56
#